data_AF-A0A8S3Y874-F1
#
_entry.id   AF-A0A8S3Y874-F1
#
_cell.length_a   1.000
_cell.length_b   1.000
_cell.length_c   1.000
_cell.angle_alpha   90.00
_cell.angle_beta   90.00
_cell.angle_gamma   90.00
#
_symmetry.space_group_name_H-M   'P 1'
#
loop_
_entity.id
_entity.type
_entity.pdbx_description
1 polymer ?
#
loop_
_entity_poly.entity_id
_entity_poly.type
_entity_poly.pdbx_seq_one_letter_code
_entity_poly.pdbx_strand_id
1 'polypeptide(L)'
;MLSIIDVINASAGYTKPMRSGEELLRSGMVISVGKKEKNNNIIHVQALVLRTSGLNSKHPAIIKLWIDVSQEYGNRLVGDNEQEGTKVCDCPAGASEKCKHILAVMLYLSRTEEADLEDLSCTDIEKQWGTLKTTALKEYEAKSLSKMCHVKGQRDIYIKIMPEVTEEMESRWRMKLMQSKYL
;
A
#
# COMPACT_ATOMS: atom_id res chain seq x y z
N MET A 1 17.73 -8.64 16.34
CA MET A 1 17.83 -7.19 16.03
C MET A 1 17.29 -6.35 17.19
N LEU A 2 16.04 -6.57 17.59
CA LEU A 2 15.48 -6.02 18.83
C LEU A 2 15.81 -6.93 20.02
N SER A 3 15.79 -6.39 21.24
CA SER A 3 15.72 -7.18 22.47
C SER A 3 14.27 -7.40 22.87
N ILE A 4 14.03 -8.44 23.68
CA ILE A 4 12.73 -8.66 24.31
C ILE A 4 12.29 -7.46 25.17
N ILE A 5 13.25 -6.70 25.71
CA ILE A 5 12.99 -5.49 26.50
C ILE A 5 12.32 -4.41 25.64
N ASP A 6 12.77 -4.25 24.38
CA ASP A 6 12.14 -3.32 23.43
C ASP A 6 10.67 -3.69 23.18
N VAL A 7 10.38 -4.98 23.06
CA VAL A 7 9.01 -5.50 22.87
C VAL A 7 8.14 -5.23 24.09
N ILE A 8 8.67 -5.49 25.30
CA ILE A 8 7.95 -5.27 26.55
C ILE A 8 7.63 -3.78 26.74
N ASN A 9 8.61 -2.90 26.50
CA ASN A 9 8.40 -1.45 26.61
C ASN A 9 7.38 -0.95 25.60
N ALA A 10 7.46 -1.41 24.33
CA ALA A 10 6.48 -1.06 23.30
C ALA A 10 5.06 -1.54 23.66
N SER A 11 4.93 -2.69 24.32
CA SER A 11 3.63 -3.18 24.78
C SER A 11 3.04 -2.32 25.90
N ALA A 12 3.83 -1.49 26.59
CA ALA A 12 3.43 -0.68 27.74
C ALA A 12 2.65 -1.48 28.81
N GLY A 13 3.04 -2.75 29.02
CA GLY A 13 2.40 -3.66 29.99
C GLY A 13 1.11 -4.34 29.52
N TYR A 14 0.67 -4.12 28.27
CA TYR A 14 -0.53 -4.76 27.73
C TYR A 14 -0.24 -6.20 27.31
N THR A 15 -0.78 -7.17 28.04
CA THR A 15 -0.55 -8.61 27.80
C THR A 15 -1.39 -9.18 26.65
N LYS A 16 -2.62 -8.69 26.45
CA LYS A 16 -3.53 -9.20 25.41
C LYS A 16 -2.97 -9.01 23.99
N PRO A 17 -2.50 -7.81 23.59
CA PRO A 17 -1.90 -7.63 22.28
C PRO A 17 -0.63 -8.46 22.09
N MET A 18 0.16 -8.66 23.17
CA MET A 18 1.37 -9.48 23.14
C MET A 18 1.05 -10.95 22.88
N ARG A 19 0.06 -11.52 23.59
CA ARG A 19 -0.42 -12.90 23.36
C ARG A 19 -0.96 -13.09 21.95
N SER A 20 -1.81 -12.18 21.50
CA SER A 20 -2.37 -12.24 20.15
C SER A 20 -1.31 -12.02 19.05
N GLY A 21 -0.29 -11.19 19.32
CA GLY A 21 0.84 -11.01 18.41
C GLY A 21 1.71 -12.26 18.32
N GLU A 22 1.94 -12.94 19.45
CA GLU A 22 2.64 -14.22 19.46
C GLU A 22 1.87 -15.31 18.70
N GLU A 23 0.55 -15.38 18.87
CA GLU A 23 -0.30 -16.31 18.13
C GLU A 23 -0.25 -16.05 16.61
N LEU A 24 -0.27 -14.78 16.18
CA LEU A 24 -0.11 -14.40 14.77
C LEU A 24 1.25 -14.83 14.19
N LEU A 25 2.31 -14.68 14.98
CA LEU A 25 3.63 -15.09 14.56
C LEU A 25 3.71 -16.63 14.45
N ARG A 26 3.16 -17.36 15.43
CA ARG A 26 3.12 -18.83 15.42
C ARG A 26 2.27 -19.40 14.31
N SER A 27 1.21 -18.71 13.89
CA SER A 27 0.35 -19.14 12.78
C SER A 27 0.93 -18.85 11.40
N GLY A 28 2.16 -18.29 11.31
CA GLY A 28 2.80 -17.97 10.03
C GLY A 28 2.11 -16.83 9.28
N MET A 29 1.38 -15.95 9.97
CA MET A 29 0.66 -14.84 9.34
C MET A 29 1.56 -13.63 9.05
N VAL A 30 2.79 -13.61 9.56
CA VAL A 30 3.83 -12.66 9.15
C VAL A 30 4.44 -13.19 7.85
N ILE A 31 4.14 -12.53 6.73
CA ILE A 31 4.51 -13.02 5.38
C ILE A 31 5.94 -12.61 5.03
N SER A 32 6.28 -11.36 5.27
CA SER A 32 7.57 -10.78 4.89
C SER A 32 7.97 -9.73 5.91
N VAL A 33 9.27 -9.69 6.22
CA VAL A 33 9.90 -8.70 7.08
C VAL A 33 11.27 -8.41 6.47
N GLY A 34 11.58 -7.14 6.23
CA GLY A 34 12.88 -6.77 5.68
C GLY A 34 13.24 -5.31 5.90
N LYS A 35 14.49 -4.99 5.60
CA LYS A 35 15.07 -3.66 5.70
C LYS A 35 14.70 -2.89 4.45
N LYS A 36 13.99 -1.78 4.59
CA LYS A 36 13.67 -0.92 3.45
C LYS A 36 14.81 0.06 3.18
N GLU A 37 15.26 0.74 4.22
CA GLU A 37 16.28 1.78 4.14
C GLU A 37 17.14 1.73 5.41
N LYS A 38 18.43 2.04 5.28
CA LYS A 38 19.35 2.16 6.41
C LYS A 38 20.08 3.50 6.34
N ASN A 39 19.74 4.39 7.27
CA ASN A 39 20.33 5.73 7.38
C ASN A 39 21.22 5.77 8.63
N ASN A 40 22.53 5.66 8.43
CA ASN A 40 23.52 5.57 9.51
C ASN A 40 23.17 4.45 10.52
N ASN A 41 22.65 4.84 11.68
CA ASN A 41 22.28 3.95 12.78
C ASN A 41 20.79 3.61 12.82
N ILE A 42 19.96 4.27 11.99
CA ILE A 42 18.52 4.03 11.93
C ILE A 42 18.21 3.07 10.80
N ILE A 43 17.59 1.95 11.15
CA ILE A 43 17.10 0.93 10.22
C ILE A 43 15.59 1.08 10.11
N HIS A 44 15.12 1.33 8.90
CA HIS A 44 13.69 1.28 8.57
C HIS A 44 13.34 -0.15 8.18
N VAL A 45 12.57 -0.81 9.04
CA VAL A 45 12.02 -2.14 8.78
C VAL A 45 10.58 -2.01 8.32
N GLN A 46 10.26 -2.74 7.25
CA GLN A 46 8.89 -2.89 6.78
C GLN A 46 8.49 -4.36 6.79
N ALA A 47 7.22 -4.62 7.12
CA ALA A 47 6.68 -5.96 7.16
C ALA A 47 5.24 -6.03 6.62
N LEU A 48 4.89 -7.20 6.11
CA LEU A 48 3.56 -7.55 5.63
C LEU A 48 2.98 -8.64 6.54
N VAL A 49 1.82 -8.38 7.13
CA VAL A 49 1.15 -9.31 8.05
C VAL A 49 -0.29 -9.52 7.60
N LEU A 50 -0.72 -10.77 7.48
CA LEU A 50 -2.11 -11.09 7.15
C LEU A 50 -3.07 -10.56 8.21
N ARG A 51 -4.19 -10.04 7.73
CA ARG A 51 -5.28 -9.58 8.59
C ARG A 51 -6.11 -10.78 9.03
N THR A 52 -6.36 -10.88 10.33
CA THR A 52 -7.24 -11.91 10.92
C THR A 52 -8.71 -11.52 10.89
N SER A 53 -9.00 -10.22 10.71
CA SER A 53 -10.34 -9.66 10.58
C SER A 53 -10.45 -8.96 9.23
N GLY A 54 -11.59 -9.09 8.55
CA GLY A 54 -11.74 -8.53 7.21
C GLY A 54 -10.90 -9.29 6.18
N LEU A 55 -11.00 -10.63 6.15
CA LEU A 55 -10.34 -11.48 5.15
C LEU A 55 -10.66 -11.05 3.70
N ASN A 56 -11.78 -10.37 3.49
CA ASN A 56 -12.17 -9.79 2.21
C ASN A 56 -11.49 -8.45 1.88
N SER A 57 -10.73 -7.86 2.81
CA SER A 57 -9.90 -6.69 2.51
C SER A 57 -8.70 -7.16 1.70
N LYS A 58 -8.56 -6.64 0.48
CA LYS A 58 -7.67 -7.18 -0.57
C LYS A 58 -6.17 -7.18 -0.23
N HIS A 59 -5.74 -6.52 0.84
CA HIS A 59 -4.32 -6.27 1.10
C HIS A 59 -3.91 -6.65 2.54
N PRO A 60 -2.73 -7.28 2.73
CA PRO A 60 -2.13 -7.49 4.05
C PRO A 60 -1.96 -6.17 4.81
N ALA A 61 -1.88 -6.25 6.13
CA ALA A 61 -1.50 -5.12 6.94
C ALA A 61 -0.02 -4.78 6.72
N ILE A 62 0.26 -3.50 6.48
CA ILE A 62 1.62 -2.97 6.33
C ILE A 62 2.08 -2.42 7.69
N ILE A 63 3.22 -2.90 8.15
CA ILE A 63 3.87 -2.47 9.38
C ILE A 63 5.16 -1.76 9.02
N LYS A 64 5.41 -0.60 9.64
CA LYS A 64 6.67 0.15 9.55
C LYS A 64 7.23 0.39 10.94
N LEU A 65 8.53 0.16 11.09
CA LEU A 65 9.28 0.34 12.32
C LEU A 65 10.60 1.05 12.00
N TRP A 66 11.00 1.99 12.85
CA TRP A 66 12.31 2.63 12.78
C TRP A 66 13.10 2.26 14.03
N ILE A 67 14.29 1.71 13.82
CA ILE A 67 15.11 1.12 14.87
C ILE A 67 16.48 1.79 14.87
N ASP A 68 16.79 2.52 15.92
CA ASP A 68 18.11 3.08 16.16
C ASP A 68 18.98 2.06 16.90
N VAL A 69 19.94 1.48 16.18
CA VAL A 69 20.82 0.43 16.70
C VAL A 69 21.86 0.99 17.68
N SER A 70 22.07 2.31 17.70
CA SER A 70 23.01 2.94 18.64
C SER A 70 22.45 3.12 20.04
N GLN A 71 21.13 3.01 20.21
CA GLN A 71 20.50 3.13 21.51
C GLN A 71 20.54 1.82 22.30
N GLU A 72 20.49 1.96 23.63
CA GLU A 72 20.39 0.83 24.55
C GLU A 72 19.07 0.07 24.37
N TYR A 73 19.11 -1.22 24.70
CA TYR A 73 17.92 -2.06 24.69
C TYR A 73 16.80 -1.47 25.56
N GLY A 74 15.60 -1.42 25.01
CA GLY A 74 14.41 -0.83 25.62
C GLY A 74 14.02 0.52 25.03
N ASN A 75 14.94 1.22 24.36
CA ASN A 75 14.71 2.56 23.81
C ASN A 75 15.01 2.66 22.30
N ARG A 76 15.24 1.54 21.61
CA ARG A 76 15.68 1.56 20.20
C ARG A 76 14.65 2.02 19.19
N LEU A 77 13.38 2.18 19.58
CA LEU A 77 12.30 2.52 18.65
C LEU A 77 12.19 4.03 18.53
N VAL A 78 12.41 4.55 17.32
CA VAL A 78 12.38 5.98 17.02
C VAL A 78 11.19 6.33 16.12
N GLY A 79 10.73 7.58 16.18
CA GLY A 79 9.71 8.11 15.27
C GLY A 79 10.27 8.41 13.88
N ASP A 80 9.42 8.40 12.86
CA ASP A 80 9.79 9.01 11.58
C ASP A 80 9.68 10.53 11.75
N ASN A 81 10.83 11.20 11.75
CA ASN A 81 11.01 12.66 11.70
C ASN A 81 9.88 13.48 12.35
N GLU A 82 9.91 13.59 13.68
CA GLU A 82 9.15 14.52 14.55
C GLU A 82 7.60 14.53 14.48
N GLN A 83 6.96 13.93 13.46
CA GLN A 83 5.50 14.00 13.28
C GLN A 83 4.80 12.64 13.01
N GLU A 84 5.54 11.57 12.73
CA GLU A 84 4.97 10.22 12.56
C GLU A 84 5.28 9.31 13.75
N GLY A 85 4.30 8.48 14.14
CA GLY A 85 4.42 7.55 15.27
C GLY A 85 5.61 6.60 15.14
N THR A 86 6.14 6.12 16.27
CA THR A 86 7.34 5.25 16.31
C THR A 86 7.15 3.92 15.58
N LYS A 87 5.89 3.53 15.41
CA LYS A 87 5.47 2.26 14.82
C LYS A 87 4.16 2.52 14.12
N VAL A 88 4.08 2.18 12.84
CA VAL A 88 2.87 2.41 12.06
C VAL A 88 2.32 1.07 11.62
N CYS A 89 1.02 0.89 11.80
CA CYS A 89 0.26 -0.18 11.20
C CYS A 89 -1.01 0.39 10.57
N ASP A 90 -1.36 -0.07 9.38
CA ASP A 90 -2.55 0.34 8.63
C ASP A 90 -3.86 -0.31 9.11
N CYS A 91 -3.81 -1.17 10.13
CA CYS A 91 -5.01 -1.79 10.70
C CYS A 91 -5.81 -0.78 11.56
N PRO A 92 -7.10 -1.03 11.84
CA PRO A 92 -7.93 -0.10 12.64
C PRO A 92 -7.37 0.24 14.02
N ALA A 93 -6.63 -0.69 14.64
CA ALA A 93 -5.98 -0.49 15.93
C ALA A 93 -4.55 0.08 15.81
N GLY A 94 -4.05 0.34 14.60
CA GLY A 94 -2.69 0.77 14.34
C GLY A 94 -2.34 2.13 14.93
N ALA A 95 -3.32 3.03 15.00
CA ALA A 95 -3.18 4.35 15.65
C ALA A 95 -2.84 4.27 17.15
N SER A 96 -3.06 3.11 17.79
CA SER A 96 -2.67 2.89 19.19
C SER A 96 -1.20 2.52 19.37
N GLU A 97 -0.46 2.28 18.28
CA GLU A 97 0.91 1.74 18.23
C GLU A 97 1.10 0.38 18.93
N LYS A 98 0.02 -0.20 19.48
CA LYS A 98 0.03 -1.41 20.33
C LYS A 98 -0.78 -2.54 19.70
N CYS A 99 -0.98 -2.50 18.40
CA CYS A 99 -1.75 -3.53 17.71
C CYS A 99 -0.97 -4.87 17.72
N LYS A 100 -1.72 -5.97 17.65
CA LYS A 100 -1.14 -7.32 17.59
C LYS A 100 -0.19 -7.53 16.40
N HIS A 101 -0.40 -6.83 15.27
CA HIS A 101 0.46 -6.96 14.09
C HIS A 101 1.84 -6.32 14.35
N ILE A 102 1.89 -5.14 14.97
CA ILE A 102 3.16 -4.49 15.37
C ILE A 102 3.93 -5.42 16.32
N LEU A 103 3.26 -5.95 17.35
CA LEU A 103 3.92 -6.83 18.31
C LEU A 103 4.37 -8.16 17.69
N ALA A 104 3.63 -8.72 16.74
CA ALA A 104 4.07 -9.91 16.01
C ALA A 104 5.39 -9.65 15.25
N VAL A 105 5.50 -8.51 14.57
CA VAL A 105 6.74 -8.12 13.86
C VAL A 105 7.89 -7.84 14.84
N MET A 106 7.61 -7.15 15.94
CA MET A 106 8.63 -6.92 16.97
C MET A 106 9.14 -8.22 17.61
N LEU A 107 8.25 -9.19 17.86
CA LEU A 107 8.60 -10.53 18.34
C LEU A 107 9.39 -11.33 17.29
N TYR A 108 9.12 -11.13 16.01
CA TYR A 108 9.94 -11.72 14.94
C TYR A 108 11.36 -11.14 14.95
N LEU A 109 11.48 -9.81 15.03
CA LEU A 109 12.76 -9.10 15.04
C LEU A 109 13.58 -9.31 16.32
N SER A 110 12.95 -9.72 17.42
CA SER A 110 13.68 -10.13 18.63
C SER A 110 14.28 -11.53 18.53
N ARG A 111 13.81 -12.34 17.57
CA ARG A 111 14.28 -13.71 17.31
C ARG A 111 15.17 -13.82 16.07
N THR A 112 15.32 -12.74 15.32
CA THR A 112 16.02 -12.70 14.02
C THR A 112 17.21 -11.75 14.12
N GLU A 113 18.38 -12.16 13.63
CA GLU A 113 19.53 -11.27 13.58
C GLU A 113 19.39 -10.23 12.46
N GLU A 114 20.13 -9.12 12.53
CA GLU A 114 20.08 -8.10 11.46
C GLU A 114 20.60 -8.62 10.11
N ALA A 115 21.58 -9.53 10.17
CA ALA A 115 22.19 -10.14 8.99
C ALA A 115 21.21 -11.04 8.22
N ASP A 116 20.23 -11.62 8.92
CA ASP A 116 19.24 -12.53 8.33
C ASP A 116 18.07 -11.79 7.67
N LEU A 117 17.95 -10.47 7.87
CA LEU A 117 16.91 -9.68 7.22
C LEU A 117 17.32 -9.34 5.80
N GLU A 118 16.40 -9.59 4.86
CA GLU A 118 16.53 -9.21 3.47
C GLU A 118 16.39 -7.69 3.30
N ASP A 119 17.06 -7.13 2.31
CA ASP A 119 16.84 -5.75 1.85
C ASP A 119 15.65 -5.74 0.87
N LEU A 120 14.61 -4.98 1.20
CA LEU A 120 13.39 -4.88 0.41
C LEU A 120 13.60 -3.95 -0.77
N SER A 121 13.40 -4.48 -1.98
CA SER A 121 13.41 -3.71 -3.20
C SER A 121 12.06 -3.03 -3.46
N CYS A 122 12.00 -2.20 -4.50
CA CYS A 122 10.77 -1.52 -4.92
C CYS A 122 9.69 -2.48 -5.44
N THR A 123 10.00 -3.75 -5.70
CA THR A 123 9.01 -4.77 -6.09
C THR A 123 8.49 -5.60 -4.92
N ASP A 124 9.20 -5.60 -3.79
CA ASP A 124 8.80 -6.33 -2.57
C ASP A 124 7.76 -5.54 -1.76
N ILE A 125 7.65 -4.25 -2.04
CA ILE A 125 6.72 -3.32 -1.41
C ILE A 125 5.57 -3.02 -2.39
N GLU A 126 4.39 -2.74 -1.85
CA GLU A 126 3.22 -2.38 -2.64
C GLU A 126 3.55 -1.25 -3.65
N LYS A 127 3.20 -1.47 -4.92
CA LYS A 127 3.56 -0.55 -6.02
C LYS A 127 3.04 0.85 -5.74
N GLN A 128 3.94 1.81 -5.64
CA GLN A 128 3.59 3.23 -5.55
C GLN A 128 3.25 3.85 -6.91
N TRP A 129 3.72 3.24 -8.01
CA TRP A 129 3.48 3.74 -9.37
C TRP A 129 2.12 3.26 -9.88
N GLY A 130 1.29 4.19 -10.34
CA GLY A 130 -0.11 3.94 -10.74
C GLY A 130 -1.13 4.42 -9.73
N THR A 131 -0.73 4.67 -8.47
CA THR A 131 -1.55 5.41 -7.50
C THR A 131 -1.50 6.89 -7.86
N LEU A 132 -2.23 7.26 -8.91
CA LEU A 132 -2.36 8.63 -9.36
C LEU A 132 -2.86 9.48 -8.18
N LYS A 133 -1.98 10.34 -7.65
CA LYS A 133 -2.35 11.32 -6.64
C LYS A 133 -3.54 12.11 -7.19
N THR A 134 -4.60 12.30 -6.41
CA THR A 134 -5.78 13.08 -6.80
C THR A 134 -5.41 14.49 -7.29
N THR A 135 -4.29 15.04 -6.83
CA THR A 135 -3.67 16.26 -7.37
C THR A 135 -3.15 16.11 -8.79
N ALA A 136 -2.41 15.04 -9.10
CA ALA A 136 -1.95 14.77 -10.47
C ALA A 136 -3.13 14.49 -11.42
N LEU A 137 -4.20 13.83 -10.96
CA LEU A 137 -5.42 13.67 -11.75
C LEU A 137 -6.13 14.99 -12.08
N LYS A 138 -6.04 15.99 -11.19
CA LYS A 138 -6.57 17.34 -11.43
C LYS A 138 -5.69 18.13 -12.40
N GLU A 139 -4.37 18.00 -12.29
CA GLU A 139 -3.42 18.71 -13.17
C GLU A 139 -3.38 18.12 -14.59
N TYR A 140 -3.47 16.79 -14.69
CA TYR A 140 -3.51 16.05 -15.96
C TYR A 140 -4.93 15.60 -16.31
N GLU A 141 -5.91 16.48 -16.06
CA GLU A 141 -7.28 16.24 -16.51
C GLU A 141 -7.27 16.03 -18.04
N ALA A 142 -7.96 14.97 -18.49
CA ALA A 142 -8.10 14.69 -19.92
C ALA A 142 -8.83 15.84 -20.61
N LYS A 143 -8.09 16.70 -21.31
CA LYS A 143 -8.63 17.78 -22.14
C LYS A 143 -8.77 17.29 -23.57
N SER A 144 -9.85 17.72 -24.23
CA SER A 144 -10.01 17.52 -25.68
C SER A 144 -8.77 17.98 -26.43
N LEU A 145 -8.35 17.23 -27.45
CA LEU A 145 -7.23 17.57 -28.32
C LEU A 145 -7.37 18.98 -28.93
N SER A 146 -8.61 19.43 -29.16
CA SER A 146 -8.92 20.78 -29.64
C SER A 146 -8.52 21.91 -28.67
N LYS A 147 -8.32 21.60 -27.38
CA LYS A 147 -7.87 22.56 -26.35
C LYS A 147 -6.34 22.60 -26.21
N MET A 148 -5.59 21.77 -26.94
CA MET A 148 -4.13 21.73 -26.86
C MET A 148 -3.51 22.67 -27.91
N CYS A 149 -2.66 23.59 -27.47
CA CYS A 149 -2.09 24.66 -28.30
C CYS A 149 -1.20 24.19 -29.47
N HIS A 150 -0.73 22.94 -29.45
CA HIS A 150 0.18 22.39 -30.46
C HIS A 150 -0.42 21.26 -31.30
N VAL A 151 -1.65 20.82 -31.00
CA VAL A 151 -2.33 19.81 -31.80
C VAL A 151 -3.10 20.54 -32.88
N LYS A 152 -2.63 20.43 -34.14
CA LYS A 152 -3.40 20.93 -35.28
C LYS A 152 -4.72 20.15 -35.31
N GLY A 153 -5.83 20.86 -35.13
CA GLY A 153 -7.15 20.25 -35.26
C GLY A 153 -7.23 19.49 -36.58
N GLN A 154 -7.46 18.18 -36.51
CA GLN A 154 -7.80 17.44 -37.70
C GLN A 154 -9.06 18.11 -38.26
N ARG A 155 -8.96 18.62 -39.49
CA ARG A 155 -10.17 19.02 -40.21
C ARG A 155 -10.96 17.74 -40.40
N ASP A 156 -12.25 17.76 -40.08
CA ASP A 156 -13.14 16.64 -40.32
C ASP A 156 -13.29 16.43 -41.84
N ILE A 157 -12.35 15.70 -42.43
CA ILE A 157 -12.41 15.28 -43.83
C ILE A 157 -13.64 14.39 -44.02
N TYR A 158 -14.06 13.67 -42.97
CA TYR A 158 -15.17 12.74 -42.98
C TYR A 158 -16.55 13.40 -43.06
N ILE A 159 -16.77 14.60 -42.51
CA ILE A 159 -18.12 15.22 -42.52
C ILE A 159 -18.54 15.62 -43.94
N LYS A 160 -17.60 15.97 -44.82
CA LYS A 160 -17.92 16.38 -46.21
C LYS A 160 -18.24 15.21 -47.15
N ILE A 161 -17.93 13.98 -46.76
CA ILE A 161 -18.04 12.79 -47.64
C ILE A 161 -19.12 11.82 -47.12
N MET A 162 -19.68 12.04 -45.93
CA MET A 162 -20.77 11.20 -45.45
C MET A 162 -22.02 11.42 -46.31
N PRO A 163 -22.57 10.37 -46.93
CA PRO A 163 -23.88 10.47 -47.58
C PRO A 163 -24.93 10.81 -46.52
N GLU A 164 -25.92 11.61 -46.89
CA GLU A 164 -27.06 11.88 -46.03
C GLU A 164 -27.67 10.55 -45.56
N VAL A 165 -27.94 10.46 -44.26
CA VAL A 165 -28.49 9.24 -43.67
C VAL A 165 -29.93 9.12 -44.17
N THR A 166 -30.18 8.13 -45.03
CA THR A 166 -31.52 7.85 -45.52
C THR A 166 -32.33 7.08 -44.49
N GLU A 167 -33.65 7.19 -44.57
CA GLU A 167 -34.60 6.52 -43.67
C GLU A 167 -34.47 4.98 -43.72
N GLU A 168 -34.08 4.45 -44.88
CA GLU A 168 -33.75 3.03 -45.08
C GLU A 168 -32.50 2.61 -44.29
N MET A 169 -31.46 3.45 -44.29
CA MET A 169 -30.24 3.20 -43.53
C MET A 169 -30.57 3.18 -42.03
N GLU A 170 -31.32 4.16 -41.52
CA GLU A 170 -31.74 4.19 -40.11
C GLU A 170 -32.51 2.93 -39.71
N SER A 171 -33.48 2.54 -40.53
CA SER A 171 -34.30 1.35 -40.27
C SER A 171 -33.45 0.08 -40.18
N ARG A 172 -32.45 -0.05 -41.06
CA ARG A 172 -31.52 -1.17 -41.07
C ARG A 172 -30.61 -1.19 -39.83
N TRP A 173 -30.17 -0.02 -39.34
CA TRP A 173 -29.41 0.10 -38.10
C TRP A 173 -30.25 -0.24 -36.87
N ARG A 174 -31.52 0.23 -36.82
CA ARG A 174 -32.46 -0.10 -35.74
C ARG A 174 -32.69 -1.61 -35.64
N MET A 175 -32.87 -2.28 -36.77
CA MET A 175 -33.03 -3.75 -36.79
C MET A 175 -31.78 -4.48 -36.27
N LYS A 176 -30.58 -4.06 -36.66
CA LYS A 176 -29.33 -4.66 -36.16
C LYS A 176 -29.13 -4.44 -34.66
N LEU A 177 -29.45 -3.25 -34.15
CA LEU A 177 -29.36 -2.94 -32.72
C LEU A 177 -30.35 -3.76 -31.89
N MET A 178 -31.55 -3.99 -32.43
CA MET A 178 -32.54 -4.85 -31.78
C MET A 178 -32.08 -6.31 -31.76
N GLN A 179 -31.50 -6.83 -32.85
CA GLN A 179 -30.95 -8.20 -32.89
C GLN A 179 -29.75 -8.40 -31.94
N SER A 180 -28.92 -7.38 -31.75
CA SER A 180 -27.77 -7.42 -30.83
C SER A 180 -28.16 -7.51 -29.35
N LYS A 181 -29.37 -7.08 -28.97
CA LYS A 181 -29.87 -7.18 -27.58
C LYS A 181 -30.35 -8.58 -27.18
N TYR A 182 -30.38 -9.53 -28.12
CA TYR A 182 -30.85 -10.91 -27.90
C TYR A 182 -29.74 -11.96 -28.08
N LEU A 183 -28.47 -11.54 -28.03
CA LEU A 183 -27.27 -12.37 -27.87
C LEU A 183 -26.61 -12.05 -26.54
#